data_AF-A0A0A8F4M8-F1
#
_entry.id   AF-A0A0A8F4M8-F1
#
_cell.length_a   1.000
_cell.length_b   1.000
_cell.length_c   1.000
_cell.angle_alpha   90.00
_cell.angle_beta   90.00
_cell.angle_gamma   90.00
#
_symmetry.space_group_name_H-M   'P 1'
#
loop_
_entity.id
_entity.type
_entity.pdbx_description
1 polymer ?
#
loop_
_entity_poly.entity_id
_entity_poly.type
_entity_poly.pdbx_seq_one_letter_code
_entity_poly.pdbx_strand_id
1 'polypeptide(L)'
;MSERPASARRPAAGEDPARHGARLHELDGDIIRLIQRRAHEDRLLQDARRAAGAARTDLAGENAVLRRYQEALGPAGAQLALLLIGLTRHRDQAAGGRPEQPSHEP
;
A
#
# COMPACT_ATOMS: atom_id res chain seq x y z
N MET A 1 -8.98 36.30 45.79
CA MET A 1 -10.18 35.83 45.08
C MET A 1 -10.30 36.55 43.75
N SER A 2 -10.08 35.84 42.64
CA SER A 2 -10.65 36.13 41.31
C SER A 2 -10.22 35.00 40.39
N GLU A 3 -10.99 33.91 40.41
CA GLU A 3 -10.92 32.89 39.37
C GLU A 3 -11.48 33.52 38.09
N ARG A 4 -10.65 33.61 37.04
CA ARG A 4 -11.18 33.79 35.67
C ARG A 4 -11.95 32.51 35.36
N PRO A 5 -13.25 32.55 35.03
CA PRO A 5 -13.86 31.38 34.45
C PRO A 5 -13.13 31.13 33.13
N ALA A 6 -12.49 29.98 33.03
CA ALA A 6 -12.19 29.39 31.74
C ALA A 6 -13.53 29.34 31.02
N SER A 7 -13.71 30.25 30.06
CA SER A 7 -14.83 30.19 29.14
C SER A 7 -14.72 28.82 28.48
N ALA A 8 -15.50 27.87 28.98
CA ALA A 8 -15.69 26.58 28.37
C ALA A 8 -16.17 26.92 26.97
N ARG A 9 -15.24 26.87 26.02
CA ARG A 9 -15.52 27.09 24.61
C ARG A 9 -16.42 25.93 24.23
N ARG A 10 -17.71 26.16 24.39
CA ARG A 10 -18.80 25.27 24.00
C ARG A 10 -18.42 24.78 22.60
N PRO A 11 -18.22 23.46 22.38
CA PRO A 11 -17.90 23.01 21.05
C PRO A 11 -19.01 23.54 20.16
N ALA A 12 -18.63 24.34 19.17
CA ALA A 12 -19.57 24.81 18.17
C ALA A 12 -20.32 23.56 17.67
N ALA A 13 -21.63 23.65 17.51
CA ALA A 13 -22.47 22.55 17.04
C ALA A 13 -22.18 22.23 15.56
N GLY A 14 -20.94 21.84 15.28
CA GLY A 14 -20.34 21.65 13.98
C GLY A 14 -19.13 20.74 14.14
N GLU A 15 -19.31 19.49 13.72
CA GLU A 15 -18.31 18.43 13.56
C GLU A 15 -17.54 17.99 14.81
N ASP A 16 -18.01 16.87 15.38
CA ASP A 16 -17.35 16.13 16.45
C ASP A 16 -16.05 15.46 15.93
N PRO A 17 -14.86 15.83 16.43
CA PRO A 17 -13.60 15.20 16.07
C PRO A 17 -13.60 13.68 16.30
N ALA A 18 -14.32 13.19 17.32
CA ALA A 18 -14.42 11.75 17.58
C ALA A 18 -15.14 11.00 16.45
N ARG A 19 -16.18 11.62 15.87
CA ARG A 19 -16.89 11.06 14.71
C ARG A 19 -15.99 10.97 13.47
N HIS A 20 -15.20 12.00 13.21
CA HIS A 20 -14.25 11.98 12.09
C HIS A 20 -13.16 10.93 12.28
N GLY A 21 -12.63 10.79 13.50
CA GLY A 21 -11.66 9.73 13.84
C GLY A 21 -12.22 8.32 13.62
N ALA A 22 -13.44 8.05 14.08
CA ALA A 22 -14.09 6.76 13.85
C ALA A 22 -14.27 6.46 12.35
N ARG A 23 -14.68 7.46 11.56
CA ARG A 23 -14.82 7.32 10.12
C ARG A 23 -13.48 7.08 9.41
N LEU A 24 -12.39 7.71 9.86
CA LEU A 24 -11.06 7.44 9.33
C LEU A 24 -10.64 6.00 9.62
N HIS A 25 -10.88 5.49 10.83
CA HIS A 25 -10.58 4.09 11.15
C HIS A 25 -11.36 3.08 10.29
N GLU A 26 -12.63 3.36 9.99
CA GLU A 26 -13.41 2.56 9.05
C GLU A 26 -12.80 2.58 7.64
N LEU A 27 -12.47 3.78 7.14
CA LEU A 27 -11.81 3.94 5.84
C LEU A 27 -10.45 3.26 5.77
N ASP A 28 -9.65 3.30 6.83
CA ASP A 28 -8.36 2.62 6.90
C ASP A 28 -8.55 1.10 6.82
N GLY A 29 -9.55 0.55 7.50
CA GLY A 29 -9.94 -0.86 7.38
C GLY A 29 -10.31 -1.23 5.94
N ASP A 30 -11.06 -0.37 5.26
CA ASP A 30 -11.45 -0.55 3.86
C ASP A 30 -10.25 -0.50 2.91
N ILE A 31 -9.36 0.47 3.10
CA ILE A 31 -8.11 0.61 2.34
C ILE A 31 -7.25 -0.64 2.50
N ILE A 32 -7.06 -1.13 3.73
CA ILE A 32 -6.28 -2.34 3.99
C ILE A 32 -6.88 -3.54 3.26
N ARG A 33 -8.21 -3.74 3.33
CA ARG A 33 -8.89 -4.82 2.60
C ARG A 33 -8.70 -4.72 1.09
N LEU A 34 -8.82 -3.52 0.52
CA LEU A 34 -8.62 -3.29 -0.91
C LEU A 34 -7.17 -3.55 -1.34
N ILE A 35 -6.19 -3.12 -0.55
CA ILE A 35 -4.77 -3.37 -0.81
C ILE A 35 -4.47 -4.87 -0.77
N GLN A 36 -4.97 -5.60 0.22
CA GLN A 36 -4.80 -7.05 0.31
C GLN A 36 -5.39 -7.78 -0.90
N ARG A 37 -6.60 -7.40 -1.32
CA ARG A 37 -7.24 -7.95 -2.54
C ARG A 37 -6.43 -7.62 -3.78
N ARG A 38 -6.00 -6.36 -3.96
CA ARG A 38 -5.14 -5.95 -5.08
C ARG A 38 -3.86 -6.79 -5.14
N ALA A 39 -3.19 -6.98 -4.01
CA ALA A 39 -1.97 -7.77 -3.93
C ALA A 39 -2.20 -9.26 -4.22
N HIS A 40 -3.38 -9.79 -3.87
CA HIS A 40 -3.75 -11.16 -4.24
C HIS A 40 -3.91 -11.32 -5.75
N GLU A 41 -4.69 -10.44 -6.40
CA GLU A 41 -4.89 -10.46 -7.85
C GLU A 41 -3.58 -10.23 -8.62
N ASP A 42 -2.73 -9.31 -8.14
CA ASP A 42 -1.44 -9.04 -8.77
C ASP A 42 -0.54 -10.29 -8.74
N ARG A 43 -0.53 -11.06 -7.65
CA ARG A 43 0.20 -12.33 -7.59
C ARG A 43 -0.34 -13.37 -8.56
N LEU A 44 -1.67 -13.54 -8.62
CA LEU A 44 -2.29 -14.47 -9.57
C LEU A 44 -1.92 -14.11 -11.01
N LEU A 45 -1.91 -12.81 -11.34
CA LEU A 45 -1.46 -12.32 -12.64
C LEU A 45 0.01 -12.66 -12.90
N GLN A 46 0.91 -12.41 -11.94
CA GLN A 46 2.32 -12.75 -12.10
C GLN A 46 2.54 -14.27 -12.28
N ASP A 47 1.82 -15.10 -11.54
CA ASP A 47 1.90 -16.56 -11.66
C ASP A 47 1.39 -17.04 -13.03
N ALA A 48 0.26 -16.48 -13.52
CA ALA A 48 -0.24 -16.76 -14.85
C ALA A 48 0.75 -16.35 -15.95
N ARG A 49 1.41 -15.20 -15.81
CA ARG A 49 2.47 -14.75 -16.74
C ARG A 49 3.67 -15.68 -16.76
N ARG A 50 4.13 -16.14 -15.59
CA ARG A 50 5.23 -17.11 -15.47
C ARG A 50 4.86 -18.43 -16.13
N ALA A 51 3.66 -18.93 -15.88
CA ALA A 51 3.15 -20.14 -16.51
C ALA A 51 3.07 -20.01 -18.04
N ALA A 52 2.78 -18.81 -18.56
CA ALA A 52 2.79 -18.50 -19.98
C ALA A 52 4.18 -18.23 -20.58
N GLY A 53 5.27 -18.36 -19.80
CA GLY A 53 6.64 -18.11 -20.25
C GLY A 53 6.97 -16.64 -20.50
N ALA A 54 6.15 -15.71 -20.00
CA ALA A 54 6.40 -14.28 -20.15
C ALA A 54 7.59 -13.83 -19.27
N ALA A 55 8.17 -12.69 -19.65
CA ALA A 55 9.21 -12.05 -18.87
C ALA A 55 8.76 -11.83 -17.41
N ARG A 56 9.69 -12.04 -16.47
CA ARG A 56 9.46 -11.89 -15.02
C ARG A 56 9.00 -10.49 -14.59
N THR A 57 9.25 -9.47 -15.42
CA THR A 57 8.94 -8.07 -15.14
C THR A 57 8.12 -7.48 -16.28
N ASP A 58 7.08 -6.70 -15.94
CA ASP A 58 6.29 -5.91 -16.89
C ASP A 58 6.49 -4.42 -16.68
N LEU A 59 7.57 -3.89 -17.23
CA LEU A 59 7.91 -2.49 -17.04
C LEU A 59 6.81 -1.56 -17.58
N ALA A 60 6.15 -1.93 -18.68
CA ALA A 60 5.06 -1.13 -19.25
C ALA A 60 3.83 -1.12 -18.34
N GLY A 61 3.43 -2.28 -17.82
CA GLY A 61 2.34 -2.39 -16.85
C GLY A 61 2.62 -1.64 -15.56
N GLU A 62 3.83 -1.72 -15.03
CA GLU A 62 4.23 -1.01 -13.81
C GLU A 62 4.22 0.51 -13.99
N ASN A 63 4.74 1.00 -15.11
CA ASN A 63 4.66 2.43 -15.45
C ASN A 63 3.22 2.90 -15.60
N ALA A 64 2.32 2.07 -16.15
CA ALA A 64 0.90 2.40 -16.22
C ALA A 64 0.26 2.50 -14.83
N VAL A 65 0.64 1.64 -13.88
CA VAL A 65 0.20 1.75 -12.48
C VAL A 65 0.71 3.03 -11.84
N LEU A 66 2.01 3.35 -11.98
CA LEU A 66 2.59 4.58 -11.45
C LEU A 66 1.85 5.82 -11.97
N ARG A 67 1.67 5.90 -13.29
CA ARG A 67 0.94 7.00 -13.92
C ARG A 67 -0.49 7.10 -13.40
N ARG A 68 -1.22 5.99 -13.31
CA ARG A 68 -2.62 5.99 -12.83
C ARG A 68 -2.74 6.55 -11.42
N TYR A 69 -1.85 6.16 -10.50
CA TYR A 69 -1.87 6.68 -9.14
C TYR A 69 -1.40 8.12 -9.06
N GLN A 70 -0.39 8.50 -9.85
CA GLN A 70 0.09 9.88 -9.93
C GLN A 70 -0.97 10.84 -10.47
N GLU A 71 -1.73 10.44 -11.49
CA GLU A 71 -2.84 11.23 -12.05
C GLU A 71 -3.95 11.44 -11.02
N ALA A 72 -4.24 10.42 -10.19
CA ALA A 72 -5.32 10.47 -9.21
C ALA A 72 -4.95 11.21 -7.90
N LEU A 73 -3.69 11.08 -7.45
CA LEU A 73 -3.25 11.51 -6.11
C LEU A 73 -2.02 12.46 -6.15
N GLY A 74 -1.58 12.88 -7.33
CA GLY A 74 -0.40 13.71 -7.52
C GLY A 74 0.92 12.98 -7.20
N PRO A 75 1.99 13.71 -6.80
CA PRO A 75 3.30 13.13 -6.55
C PRO A 75 3.33 12.02 -5.48
N ALA A 76 2.49 12.13 -4.45
CA ALA A 76 2.34 11.10 -3.41
C ALA A 76 1.73 9.80 -3.97
N GLY A 77 0.91 9.90 -5.02
CA GLY A 77 0.34 8.75 -5.71
C GLY A 77 1.38 7.82 -6.32
N ALA A 78 2.41 8.38 -6.96
CA ALA A 78 3.51 7.60 -7.52
C ALA A 78 4.23 6.78 -6.43
N GLN A 79 4.47 7.39 -5.26
CA GLN A 79 5.09 6.72 -4.12
C GLN A 79 4.19 5.60 -3.57
N LEU A 80 2.89 5.84 -3.44
CA LEU A 80 1.93 4.82 -3.04
C LEU A 80 1.92 3.64 -4.02
N ALA A 81 1.93 3.90 -5.32
CA ALA A 81 2.02 2.84 -6.34
C ALA A 81 3.30 2.01 -6.19
N LEU A 82 4.46 2.63 -5.94
CA LEU A 82 5.71 1.89 -5.69
C LEU A 82 5.59 0.95 -4.50
N LEU A 83 5.01 1.42 -3.39
CA LEU A 83 4.76 0.59 -2.20
C LEU A 83 3.85 -0.60 -2.55
N LEU A 84 2.76 -0.35 -3.28
CA LEU A 84 1.80 -1.38 -3.66
C LEU A 84 2.39 -2.45 -4.59
N ILE A 85 3.28 -2.08 -5.51
CA ILE A 85 3.97 -3.06 -6.35
C ILE A 85 5.06 -3.80 -5.54
N GLY A 86 5.71 -3.12 -4.59
CA GLY A 86 6.68 -3.74 -3.67
C GLY A 86 6.09 -4.89 -2.84
N LEU A 87 4.84 -4.78 -2.40
CA LEU A 87 4.15 -5.78 -1.57
C LEU A 87 4.12 -7.19 -2.18
N THR A 88 4.10 -7.33 -3.51
CA THR A 88 4.11 -8.63 -4.18
C THR A 88 5.52 -9.09 -4.55
N ARG A 89 6.41 -8.16 -4.89
CA ARG A 89 7.81 -8.47 -5.24
C ARG A 89 8.65 -9.01 -4.09
N HIS A 90 8.50 -8.48 -2.87
CA HIS A 90 9.33 -8.92 -1.74
C HIS A 90 9.13 -10.40 -1.40
N ARG A 91 7.93 -10.95 -1.66
CA ARG A 91 7.66 -12.37 -1.47
C ARG A 91 8.33 -13.23 -2.55
N ASP A 92 8.37 -12.75 -3.79
CA ASP A 92 9.05 -13.46 -4.88
C ASP A 92 10.57 -13.51 -4.69
N GLN A 93 11.18 -12.49 -4.08
CA GLN A 93 12.61 -12.50 -3.75
C GLN A 93 12.94 -13.55 -2.67
N ALA A 94 12.05 -13.76 -1.70
CA ALA A 94 12.23 -14.78 -0.67
C ALA A 94 12.04 -16.22 -1.21
N ALA A 95 11.23 -16.40 -2.25
CA ALA A 95 11.04 -17.69 -2.92
C ALA A 95 12.16 -18.03 -3.92
N GLY A 96 12.94 -17.04 -4.37
CA GLY A 96 14.14 -17.22 -5.18
C GLY A 96 15.37 -17.53 -4.33
N GLY A 97 15.41 -18.72 -3.72
CA GLY A 97 16.55 -19.20 -2.94
C GLY A 97 17.88 -19.09 -3.72
N ARG A 98 18.87 -18.50 -3.06
CA ARG A 98 20.27 -18.40 -3.51
C ARG A 98 20.78 -19.81 -3.86
N PRO A 99 21.38 -20.05 -5.04
CA PRO A 99 22.02 -21.35 -5.30
C PRO A 99 23.14 -21.53 -4.27
N GLU A 100 23.03 -22.57 -3.45
CA GLU A 100 24.10 -22.95 -2.54
C GLU A 100 25.36 -23.19 -3.37
N GLN A 101 26.38 -22.38 -3.14
CA GLN A 101 27.69 -22.59 -3.73
C GLN A 101 28.23 -23.88 -3.11
N PRO A 102 28.53 -24.93 -3.90
CA PRO A 102 29.12 -26.13 -3.34
C PRO A 102 30.48 -25.74 -2.78
N SER A 103 30.63 -25.95 -1.47
CA SER A 103 31.89 -25.80 -0.75
C SER A 103 32.97 -26.58 -1.50
N HIS A 104 33.91 -25.86 -2.11
CA HIS A 104 35.11 -26.46 -2.65
C HIS A 104 36.21 -26.27 -1.62
N GLU A 105 36.47 -27.34 -0.87
CA GLU A 105 37.73 -27.61 -0.18
C GLU A 105 37.90 -29.14 -0.13
N PRO A 106 39.14 -29.66 -0.01
CA PRO A 106 40.31 -29.07 0.63
C PRO A 106 41.37 -28.47 -0.33
#